data_AF-A0A177B8Y5-F1
#
_entry.id   AF-A0A177B8Y5-F1
#
_cell.length_a   1.000
_cell.length_b   1.000
_cell.length_c   1.000
_cell.angle_alpha   90.00
_cell.angle_beta   90.00
_cell.angle_gamma   90.00
#
_symmetry.space_group_name_H-M   'P 1'
#
loop_
_entity.id
_entity.type
_entity.pdbx_description
1 polymer ?
#
loop_
_entity_poly.entity_id
_entity_poly.type
_entity_poly.pdbx_seq_one_letter_code
_entity_poly.pdbx_strand_id
1 'polypeptide(L)'
;MTSPSLILCLLFSMKIFGSGENVQDSEWPDGNYTLLMTASGCPNNSNFIWRTGQRKQITNPENKWTTPNHFGGALTSNSIYLKFCSKIQYKPVSNFKTWPFGSYCIFRYTGKCPIGFLDSSIRWDDAAALYSNQQTAEGVLPDGKYGLNTVYNFCCRKDGTTSSMILPISFPFYLVRTGNACQSIKYTKVHEEYITWATAKLFNLNSFSGELKPYVRTIPYTQSIRATLLTMCFCYYEPVVGNSPLQGKKWYDEYMIRAIIIMAAIIVTTVLISFCIYIIRRLKCTEKRKIKNTRITHTTPDNVNLALSNINTSLALQDSSNFKDTDKPNAEIAPPPPLDMARYDPPPDYKP
;
A
#
# COMPACT_ATOMS: atom_id res chain seq x y z
N MET A 1 43.57 14.45 27.79
CA MET A 1 43.05 13.46 28.77
C MET A 1 41.54 13.51 28.68
N THR A 2 40.96 12.68 27.81
CA THR A 2 39.52 12.51 27.67
C THR A 2 39.07 11.45 28.69
N SER A 3 38.07 11.80 29.50
CA SER A 3 37.57 10.99 30.60
C SER A 3 36.96 9.65 30.11
N PRO A 4 37.27 8.50 30.74
CA PRO A 4 36.70 7.20 30.36
C PRO A 4 35.19 7.05 30.69
N SER A 5 34.58 8.04 31.33
CA SER A 5 33.19 7.94 31.82
C SER A 5 32.10 8.08 30.75
N LEU A 6 32.42 8.50 29.52
CA LEU A 6 31.44 8.63 28.42
C LEU A 6 31.23 7.34 27.62
N ILE A 7 32.22 6.43 27.63
CA ILE A 7 32.14 5.16 26.87
C ILE A 7 31.30 4.12 27.62
N LEU A 8 31.25 4.19 28.95
CA LEU A 8 30.47 3.26 29.77
C LEU A 8 28.95 3.53 29.71
N CYS A 9 28.53 4.77 29.42
CA CYS A 9 27.11 5.13 29.28
C CYS A 9 26.50 4.63 27.95
N LEU A 10 27.32 4.36 26.92
CA LEU A 10 26.84 3.84 25.64
C LEU A 10 26.63 2.32 25.65
N LEU A 11 27.25 1.59 26.59
CA LEU A 11 27.15 0.14 26.68
C LEU A 11 26.02 -0.36 27.59
N PHE A 12 25.40 0.52 28.40
CA PHE A 12 24.29 0.15 29.28
C PHE A 12 22.89 0.29 28.65
N SER A 13 22.77 0.85 27.45
CA SER A 13 21.48 1.03 26.75
C SER A 13 21.05 -0.16 25.87
N MET A 14 21.89 -1.20 25.74
CA MET A 14 21.65 -2.33 24.81
C MET A 14 21.07 -3.60 25.45
N LYS A 15 20.55 -3.51 26.68
CA LYS A 15 19.89 -4.65 27.36
C LYS A 15 18.41 -4.38 27.67
N ILE A 16 17.63 -4.00 26.66
CA ILE A 16 16.18 -4.27 26.64
C ILE A 16 15.78 -4.65 25.20
N PHE A 17 16.11 -5.86 24.79
CA PHE A 17 15.34 -6.53 23.74
C PHE A 17 14.50 -7.59 24.43
N GLY A 18 13.33 -7.16 24.91
CA GLY A 18 12.19 -8.06 24.98
C GLY A 18 11.95 -8.59 23.57
N SER A 19 11.69 -9.89 23.47
CA SER A 19 11.31 -10.59 22.25
C SER A 19 10.02 -10.02 21.67
N GLY A 20 10.13 -8.88 20.98
CA GLY A 20 9.10 -8.44 20.05
C GLY A 20 9.14 -9.38 18.86
N GLU A 21 8.08 -10.16 18.67
CA GLU A 21 7.85 -10.85 17.40
C GLU A 21 8.04 -9.80 16.29
N ASN A 22 9.06 -10.00 15.44
CA ASN A 22 9.20 -9.24 14.21
C ASN A 22 7.97 -9.60 13.36
N VAL A 23 6.88 -8.83 13.51
CA VAL A 23 5.89 -8.69 12.45
C VAL A 23 6.60 -7.87 11.38
N GLN A 24 7.54 -8.51 10.67
CA GLN A 24 7.85 -8.09 9.31
C GLN A 24 6.53 -7.96 8.57
N ASP A 25 6.45 -7.00 7.66
CA ASP A 25 5.35 -6.87 6.71
C ASP A 25 5.08 -8.26 6.18
N SER A 26 4.01 -8.87 6.71
CA SER A 26 3.73 -10.26 6.43
C SER A 26 3.49 -10.27 4.94
N GLU A 27 4.39 -10.87 4.15
CA GLU A 27 4.14 -11.00 2.71
C GLU A 27 2.87 -11.80 2.47
N TRP A 28 2.15 -11.49 1.39
CA TRP A 28 1.00 -12.28 0.98
C TRP A 28 1.43 -13.73 0.74
N PRO A 29 0.63 -14.72 1.18
CA PRO A 29 0.97 -16.13 1.00
C PRO A 29 1.22 -16.51 -0.48
N ASP A 30 1.97 -17.58 -0.67
CA ASP A 30 2.31 -18.10 -1.98
C ASP A 30 1.11 -18.70 -2.72
N GLY A 31 1.29 -18.78 -4.03
CA GLY A 31 0.31 -19.28 -4.97
C GLY A 31 -0.36 -18.17 -5.77
N ASN A 32 -1.10 -18.63 -6.77
CA ASN A 32 -1.94 -17.82 -7.64
C ASN A 32 -3.37 -17.88 -7.12
N TYR A 33 -3.97 -16.73 -6.89
CA TYR A 33 -5.33 -16.63 -6.39
C TYR A 33 -5.90 -15.24 -6.66
N THR A 34 -7.20 -15.11 -6.47
CA THR A 34 -7.92 -13.86 -6.66
C THR A 34 -8.69 -13.49 -5.40
N LEU A 35 -8.65 -12.21 -5.06
CA LEU A 35 -9.47 -11.60 -4.02
C LEU A 35 -10.50 -10.67 -4.65
N LEU A 36 -11.62 -10.48 -3.96
CA LEU A 36 -12.54 -9.41 -4.29
C LEU A 36 -11.88 -8.06 -3.96
N MET A 37 -11.94 -7.11 -4.89
CA MET A 37 -11.38 -5.78 -4.69
C MET A 37 -12.22 -5.01 -3.67
N THR A 38 -11.58 -4.18 -2.86
CA THR A 38 -12.26 -3.25 -1.96
C THR A 38 -12.54 -1.93 -2.69
N ALA A 39 -13.37 -1.06 -2.12
CA ALA A 39 -13.60 0.30 -2.63
C ALA A 39 -12.29 1.13 -2.66
N SER A 40 -11.32 0.79 -1.80
CA SER A 40 -9.98 1.40 -1.77
C SER A 40 -8.97 0.78 -2.75
N GLY A 41 -9.36 -0.26 -3.51
CA GLY A 41 -8.54 -0.87 -4.55
C GLY A 41 -7.96 -2.23 -4.18
N CYS A 42 -6.85 -2.60 -4.84
CA CYS A 42 -6.14 -3.83 -4.50
C CYS A 42 -5.21 -3.64 -3.31
N PRO A 43 -4.94 -4.70 -2.53
CA PRO A 43 -3.95 -4.64 -1.46
C PRO A 43 -2.60 -4.17 -2.00
N ASN A 44 -1.86 -3.34 -1.26
CA ASN A 44 -0.53 -2.95 -1.69
C ASN A 44 0.53 -3.98 -1.27
N ASN A 45 1.56 -4.13 -2.10
CA ASN A 45 2.72 -4.96 -1.83
C ASN A 45 3.95 -4.40 -2.59
N SER A 46 5.13 -4.49 -1.99
CA SER A 46 6.41 -4.21 -2.64
C SER A 46 6.88 -5.31 -3.61
N ASN A 47 6.47 -6.57 -3.41
CA ASN A 47 7.12 -7.71 -4.05
C ASN A 47 6.41 -8.24 -5.30
N PHE A 48 5.15 -7.88 -5.52
CA PHE A 48 4.43 -8.21 -6.75
C PHE A 48 3.30 -7.21 -7.02
N ILE A 49 2.82 -7.22 -8.27
CA ILE A 49 1.71 -6.36 -8.73
C ILE A 49 0.43 -7.21 -8.81
N TRP A 50 -0.65 -6.71 -8.20
CA TRP A 50 -1.99 -7.26 -8.40
C TRP A 50 -2.49 -6.92 -9.79
N ARG A 51 -2.93 -7.93 -10.55
CA ARG A 51 -3.66 -7.70 -11.80
C ARG A 51 -5.13 -7.50 -11.49
N THR A 52 -5.75 -6.55 -12.18
CA THR A 52 -7.15 -6.22 -11.96
C THR A 52 -8.03 -6.86 -13.02
N GLY A 53 -9.26 -7.18 -12.61
CA GLY A 53 -10.32 -7.64 -13.50
C GLY A 53 -11.66 -7.13 -13.02
N GLN A 54 -12.66 -7.17 -13.90
CA GLN A 54 -13.99 -6.70 -13.61
C GLN A 54 -15.06 -7.51 -14.33
N ARG A 55 -16.19 -7.72 -13.66
CA ARG A 55 -17.32 -8.48 -14.18
C ARG A 55 -18.61 -7.73 -13.91
N LYS A 56 -19.40 -7.46 -14.95
CA LYS A 56 -20.79 -6.98 -14.85
C LYS A 56 -21.78 -8.12 -15.09
N GLN A 57 -22.30 -8.70 -14.02
CA GLN A 57 -23.30 -9.76 -14.08
C GLN A 57 -24.71 -9.16 -14.21
N ILE A 58 -25.47 -9.56 -15.22
CA ILE A 58 -26.87 -9.18 -15.41
C ILE A 58 -27.76 -10.16 -14.63
N THR A 59 -28.63 -9.61 -13.81
CA THR A 59 -29.46 -10.37 -12.87
C THR A 59 -30.91 -9.92 -12.99
N ASN A 60 -31.80 -10.62 -12.30
CA ASN A 60 -33.14 -10.11 -12.10
C ASN A 60 -33.12 -8.91 -11.15
N PRO A 61 -34.22 -8.13 -11.11
CA PRO A 61 -34.49 -7.20 -10.02
C PRO A 61 -34.36 -7.90 -8.66
N GLU A 62 -34.07 -7.13 -7.61
CA GLU A 62 -33.99 -7.55 -6.19
C GLU A 62 -32.61 -7.97 -5.67
N ASN A 63 -31.54 -7.60 -6.38
CA ASN A 63 -30.21 -7.64 -5.82
C ASN A 63 -30.12 -6.81 -4.54
N LYS A 64 -29.30 -7.27 -3.59
CA LYS A 64 -28.99 -6.52 -2.37
C LYS A 64 -27.52 -6.70 -2.01
N TRP A 65 -26.96 -5.74 -1.30
CA TRP A 65 -25.70 -5.91 -0.58
C TRP A 65 -25.82 -5.23 0.78
N THR A 66 -24.82 -5.38 1.63
CA THR A 66 -24.73 -4.61 2.87
C THR A 66 -24.69 -3.11 2.56
N THR A 67 -25.31 -2.29 3.41
CA THR A 67 -25.27 -0.83 3.31
C THR A 67 -24.98 -0.25 4.69
N PRO A 68 -23.89 0.51 4.88
CA PRO A 68 -22.79 0.73 3.92
C PRO A 68 -21.98 -0.56 3.63
N ASN A 69 -21.15 -0.54 2.59
CA ASN A 69 -20.21 -1.63 2.28
C ASN A 69 -18.90 -1.08 1.73
N HIS A 70 -17.90 -1.96 1.61
CA HIS A 70 -16.57 -1.62 1.10
C HIS A 70 -16.23 -2.36 -0.20
N PHE A 71 -17.21 -2.83 -0.97
CA PHE A 71 -16.96 -3.59 -2.19
C PHE A 71 -16.42 -2.68 -3.30
N GLY A 72 -15.38 -3.15 -4.01
CA GLY A 72 -14.93 -2.56 -5.25
C GLY A 72 -15.91 -2.93 -6.37
N GLY A 73 -16.89 -2.07 -6.64
CA GLY A 73 -17.95 -2.41 -7.57
C GLY A 73 -19.17 -1.49 -7.50
N ALA A 74 -20.26 -1.94 -8.11
CA ALA A 74 -21.53 -1.25 -8.13
C ALA A 74 -22.68 -2.26 -8.18
N LEU A 75 -23.80 -1.91 -7.56
CA LEU A 75 -25.03 -2.68 -7.62
C LEU A 75 -26.15 -1.81 -8.18
N THR A 76 -26.83 -2.32 -9.20
CA THR A 76 -28.10 -1.78 -9.67
C THR A 76 -29.21 -2.79 -9.39
N SER A 77 -30.46 -2.39 -9.64
CA SER A 77 -31.60 -3.30 -9.49
C SER A 77 -31.41 -4.60 -10.29
N ASN A 78 -30.84 -4.52 -11.49
CA ASN A 78 -30.74 -5.59 -12.49
C ASN A 78 -29.29 -6.00 -12.85
N SER A 79 -28.29 -5.49 -12.15
CA SER A 79 -26.91 -5.91 -12.38
C SER A 79 -26.05 -5.79 -11.14
N ILE A 80 -25.07 -6.68 -11.03
CA ILE A 80 -24.02 -6.64 -10.02
C ILE A 80 -22.70 -6.53 -10.75
N TYR A 81 -21.93 -5.53 -10.39
CA TYR A 81 -20.62 -5.29 -10.97
C TYR A 81 -19.55 -5.40 -9.89
N LEU A 82 -18.62 -6.33 -10.07
CA LEU A 82 -17.54 -6.65 -9.13
C LEU A 82 -16.18 -6.45 -9.78
N LYS A 83 -15.23 -5.96 -8.99
CA LYS A 83 -13.82 -5.87 -9.35
C LYS A 83 -13.00 -6.86 -8.55
N PHE A 84 -11.89 -7.29 -9.13
CA PHE A 84 -11.04 -8.36 -8.62
C PHE A 84 -9.58 -7.96 -8.61
N CYS A 85 -8.84 -8.55 -7.68
CA CYS A 85 -7.40 -8.42 -7.53
C CYS A 85 -6.78 -9.81 -7.59
N SER A 86 -6.06 -10.11 -8.67
CA SER A 86 -5.46 -11.41 -8.93
C SER A 86 -3.95 -11.34 -8.70
N LYS A 87 -3.45 -12.13 -7.74
CA LYS A 87 -2.02 -12.31 -7.51
C LYS A 87 -1.50 -13.34 -8.50
N ILE A 88 -0.50 -12.94 -9.28
CA ILE A 88 0.17 -13.82 -10.23
C ILE A 88 1.63 -13.94 -9.83
N GLN A 89 2.02 -15.15 -9.46
CA GLN A 89 3.38 -15.47 -9.08
C GLN A 89 4.08 -16.16 -10.24
N TYR A 90 5.00 -15.44 -10.88
CA TYR A 90 5.73 -15.93 -12.05
C TYR A 90 7.01 -16.71 -11.68
N LYS A 91 7.50 -16.58 -10.44
CA LYS A 91 8.73 -17.24 -9.98
C LYS A 91 8.50 -18.02 -8.69
N PRO A 92 9.01 -19.26 -8.59
CA PRO A 92 9.05 -19.97 -7.32
C PRO A 92 9.91 -19.18 -6.32
N VAL A 93 9.36 -18.96 -5.13
CA VAL A 93 10.04 -18.23 -4.06
C VAL A 93 10.78 -19.25 -3.19
N SER A 94 12.03 -18.95 -2.83
CA SER A 94 12.88 -19.83 -2.03
C SER A 94 12.38 -20.04 -0.60
N ASN A 95 11.58 -19.11 -0.08
CA ASN A 95 10.96 -19.16 1.24
C ASN A 95 9.44 -19.25 1.11
N PHE A 96 8.92 -20.47 0.91
CA PHE A 96 7.50 -20.69 0.68
C PHE A 96 6.66 -20.32 1.92
N LYS A 97 5.75 -19.36 1.77
CA LYS A 97 4.80 -18.93 2.79
C LYS A 97 3.41 -19.49 2.50
N THR A 98 3.01 -20.46 3.29
CA THR A 98 1.66 -21.04 3.21
C THR A 98 0.61 -20.07 3.71
N TRP A 99 -0.60 -20.18 3.16
CA TRP A 99 -1.76 -19.58 3.81
C TRP A 99 -1.93 -20.15 5.22
N PRO A 100 -2.39 -19.34 6.18
CA PRO A 100 -2.67 -19.82 7.53
C PRO A 100 -3.93 -20.69 7.60
N PHE A 101 -3.93 -21.63 8.54
CA PHE A 101 -5.10 -22.43 8.93
C PHE A 101 -6.29 -21.52 9.27
N GLY A 102 -7.49 -21.92 8.86
CA GLY A 102 -8.70 -21.13 9.08
C GLY A 102 -9.95 -21.68 8.42
N SER A 103 -11.04 -20.95 8.57
CA SER A 103 -12.32 -21.19 7.89
C SER A 103 -12.67 -19.98 7.02
N TYR A 104 -12.28 -20.03 5.74
CA TYR A 104 -12.54 -18.98 4.76
C TYR A 104 -12.32 -19.51 3.34
N CYS A 105 -12.83 -18.79 2.33
CA CYS A 105 -12.45 -19.03 0.93
C CYS A 105 -11.86 -17.80 0.24
N ILE A 106 -11.16 -18.06 -0.84
CA ILE A 106 -10.68 -17.09 -1.83
C ILE A 106 -11.14 -17.54 -3.21
N PHE A 107 -11.14 -16.65 -4.20
CA PHE A 107 -11.43 -17.05 -5.57
C PHE A 107 -10.25 -17.83 -6.15
N ARG A 108 -10.53 -18.94 -6.81
CA ARG A 108 -9.51 -19.76 -7.47
C ARG A 108 -8.98 -19.03 -8.69
N TYR A 109 -7.70 -19.23 -9.00
CA TYR A 109 -7.08 -18.68 -10.19
C TYR A 109 -6.06 -19.68 -10.75
N THR A 110 -5.93 -19.77 -12.07
CA THR A 110 -5.00 -20.68 -12.79
C THR A 110 -5.31 -22.18 -12.64
N GLY A 111 -6.57 -22.53 -12.41
CA GLY A 111 -7.06 -23.91 -12.45
C GLY A 111 -6.76 -24.77 -11.22
N LYS A 112 -6.03 -24.25 -10.24
CA LYS A 112 -5.61 -25.00 -9.05
C LYS A 112 -5.68 -24.13 -7.80
N CYS A 113 -6.01 -24.76 -6.68
CA CYS A 113 -5.99 -24.09 -5.39
C CYS A 113 -4.58 -24.04 -4.77
N PRO A 114 -4.27 -23.00 -3.97
CA PRO A 114 -3.08 -22.99 -3.14
C PRO A 114 -3.06 -24.19 -2.18
N ILE A 115 -1.87 -24.58 -1.72
CA ILE A 115 -1.68 -25.72 -0.81
C ILE A 115 -2.57 -25.56 0.44
N GLY A 116 -3.29 -26.64 0.78
CA GLY A 116 -4.18 -26.70 1.94
C GLY A 116 -5.63 -26.27 1.69
N PHE A 117 -5.95 -25.74 0.51
CA PHE A 117 -7.32 -25.42 0.13
C PHE A 117 -7.98 -26.57 -0.66
N LEU A 118 -9.31 -26.66 -0.53
CA LEU A 118 -10.17 -27.54 -1.29
C LEU A 118 -10.97 -26.74 -2.33
N ASP A 119 -11.21 -27.37 -3.49
CA ASP A 119 -12.01 -26.77 -4.55
C ASP A 119 -13.48 -26.61 -4.16
N SER A 120 -14.07 -25.50 -4.58
CA SER A 120 -15.49 -25.23 -4.47
C SER A 120 -15.96 -24.42 -5.69
N SER A 121 -17.26 -24.42 -5.97
CA SER A 121 -17.83 -23.67 -7.09
C SER A 121 -19.23 -23.19 -6.77
N ILE A 122 -19.59 -22.01 -7.27
CA ILE A 122 -20.98 -21.56 -7.32
C ILE A 122 -21.30 -21.15 -8.75
N ARG A 123 -22.46 -21.61 -9.22
CA ARG A 123 -23.09 -21.24 -10.47
C ARG A 123 -24.34 -20.44 -10.17
N TRP A 124 -24.39 -19.24 -10.73
CA TRP A 124 -25.58 -18.42 -10.84
C TRP A 124 -26.18 -18.62 -12.22
N ASP A 125 -27.45 -18.98 -12.25
CA ASP A 125 -28.28 -18.92 -13.44
C ASP A 125 -28.78 -17.47 -13.57
N ASP A 126 -28.07 -16.71 -14.40
CA ASP A 126 -28.23 -15.27 -14.56
C ASP A 126 -29.55 -14.98 -15.30
N ALA A 127 -30.01 -13.72 -15.25
CA ALA A 127 -31.23 -13.31 -15.97
C ALA A 127 -30.97 -13.07 -17.47
N ALA A 128 -30.16 -13.92 -18.10
CA ALA A 128 -29.52 -13.63 -19.37
C ALA A 128 -30.37 -13.94 -20.61
N ALA A 129 -31.48 -14.69 -20.49
CA ALA A 129 -32.30 -15.04 -21.66
C ALA A 129 -32.86 -13.81 -22.40
N LEU A 130 -32.98 -12.65 -21.74
CA LEU A 130 -33.50 -11.41 -22.33
C LEU A 130 -32.45 -10.29 -22.49
N TYR A 131 -31.26 -10.41 -21.89
CA TYR A 131 -30.28 -9.31 -21.76
C TYR A 131 -28.81 -9.77 -21.92
N SER A 132 -28.58 -10.89 -22.60
CA SER A 132 -27.27 -11.56 -22.69
C SER A 132 -26.13 -10.68 -23.19
N ASN A 133 -26.40 -9.73 -24.08
CA ASN A 133 -25.41 -8.83 -24.68
C ASN A 133 -24.88 -7.74 -23.72
N GLN A 134 -25.39 -7.65 -22.49
CA GLN A 134 -24.97 -6.63 -21.52
C GLN A 134 -24.04 -7.17 -20.42
N GLN A 135 -23.77 -8.48 -20.42
CA GLN A 135 -22.79 -9.11 -19.55
C GLN A 135 -21.39 -8.69 -20.00
N THR A 136 -20.54 -8.17 -19.11
CA THR A 136 -19.13 -7.85 -19.45
C THR A 136 -18.17 -8.56 -18.51
N ALA A 137 -17.00 -8.92 -19.05
CA ALA A 137 -15.90 -9.59 -18.36
C ALA A 137 -14.60 -9.07 -18.96
N GLU A 138 -13.78 -8.38 -18.16
CA GLU A 138 -12.57 -7.71 -18.64
C GLU A 138 -11.42 -7.87 -17.64
N GLY A 139 -10.18 -7.82 -18.16
CA GLY A 139 -8.97 -7.96 -17.36
C GLY A 139 -8.72 -9.37 -16.83
N VAL A 140 -8.03 -9.47 -15.70
CA VAL A 140 -7.67 -10.76 -15.08
C VAL A 140 -8.72 -11.15 -14.04
N LEU A 141 -9.58 -12.07 -14.44
CA LEU A 141 -10.66 -12.61 -13.62
C LEU A 141 -10.24 -13.89 -12.89
N PRO A 142 -10.95 -14.26 -11.81
CA PRO A 142 -10.80 -15.58 -11.23
C PRO A 142 -11.19 -16.69 -12.22
N ASP A 143 -10.97 -17.94 -11.83
CA ASP A 143 -11.44 -19.08 -12.60
C ASP A 143 -12.98 -19.11 -12.60
N GLY A 144 -13.55 -19.34 -13.77
CA GLY A 144 -14.99 -19.34 -13.91
C GLY A 144 -15.48 -19.51 -15.34
N LYS A 145 -16.79 -19.32 -15.50
CA LYS A 145 -17.46 -19.20 -16.81
C LYS A 145 -18.23 -17.89 -16.79
N TYR A 146 -17.98 -17.04 -17.78
CA TYR A 146 -18.49 -15.66 -17.85
C TYR A 146 -19.34 -15.41 -19.10
N GLY A 147 -20.00 -16.46 -19.60
CA GLY A 147 -20.91 -16.37 -20.73
C GLY A 147 -22.31 -15.93 -20.29
N LEU A 148 -23.34 -16.63 -20.80
CA LEU A 148 -24.73 -16.36 -20.44
C LEU A 148 -24.99 -16.50 -18.94
N ASN A 149 -24.32 -17.45 -18.28
CA ASN A 149 -24.45 -17.72 -16.86
C ASN A 149 -23.09 -17.61 -16.19
N THR A 150 -23.09 -17.22 -14.91
CA THR A 150 -21.86 -16.98 -14.18
C THR A 150 -21.49 -18.19 -13.32
N VAL A 151 -20.26 -18.64 -13.45
CA VAL A 151 -19.64 -19.60 -12.52
C VAL A 151 -18.40 -18.95 -11.95
N TYR A 152 -18.25 -19.00 -10.63
CA TYR A 152 -16.99 -18.72 -9.96
C TYR A 152 -16.49 -19.99 -9.27
N ASN A 153 -15.19 -20.25 -9.42
CA ASN A 153 -14.49 -21.27 -8.67
C ASN A 153 -13.77 -20.63 -7.46
N PHE A 154 -13.75 -21.38 -6.37
CA PHE A 154 -13.22 -20.95 -5.09
C PHE A 154 -12.27 -21.99 -4.55
N CYS A 155 -11.36 -21.52 -3.71
CA CYS A 155 -10.50 -22.33 -2.87
C CYS A 155 -10.91 -22.07 -1.44
N CYS A 156 -11.31 -23.12 -0.72
CA CYS A 156 -11.80 -23.03 0.65
C CYS A 156 -10.92 -23.78 1.64
N ARG A 157 -10.78 -23.23 2.85
CA ARG A 157 -10.19 -23.90 4.01
C ARG A 157 -11.23 -24.09 5.11
N LYS A 158 -11.00 -25.14 5.91
CA LYS A 158 -11.83 -25.50 7.07
C LYS A 158 -11.02 -26.20 8.17
N ASP A 159 -9.71 -26.02 8.13
CA ASP A 159 -8.74 -26.67 9.01
C ASP A 159 -8.26 -25.73 10.13
N GLY A 160 -9.02 -24.67 10.39
CA GLY A 160 -8.74 -23.69 11.44
C GLY A 160 -9.30 -24.04 12.81
N THR A 161 -8.54 -23.68 13.85
CA THR A 161 -8.95 -23.67 15.26
C THR A 161 -9.26 -22.24 15.72
N THR A 162 -9.54 -22.04 17.01
CA THR A 162 -9.95 -20.76 17.63
C THR A 162 -8.87 -19.67 17.66
N SER A 163 -7.62 -19.94 17.28
CA SER A 163 -6.54 -18.94 17.31
C SER A 163 -6.53 -18.05 16.06
N SER A 164 -6.45 -16.73 16.25
CA SER A 164 -6.41 -15.73 15.16
C SER A 164 -5.18 -15.89 14.27
N MET A 165 -5.38 -15.82 12.94
CA MET A 165 -4.31 -15.89 11.94
C MET A 165 -3.66 -14.53 11.69
N ILE A 166 -2.49 -14.52 11.03
CA ILE A 166 -1.82 -13.30 10.57
C ILE A 166 -1.80 -13.31 9.04
N LEU A 167 -2.28 -12.23 8.45
CA LEU A 167 -2.17 -11.93 7.02
C LEU A 167 -1.56 -10.52 6.86
N PRO A 168 -1.13 -10.13 5.66
CA PRO A 168 -0.67 -8.76 5.41
C PRO A 168 -1.77 -7.75 5.76
N ILE A 169 -1.43 -6.76 6.59
CA ILE A 169 -2.37 -5.74 7.11
C ILE A 169 -2.02 -4.33 6.62
N SER A 170 -1.27 -4.20 5.52
CA SER A 170 -0.92 -2.90 4.95
C SER A 170 -2.13 -2.21 4.32
N PHE A 171 -3.08 -2.99 3.79
CA PHE A 171 -4.29 -2.54 3.10
C PHE A 171 -5.46 -3.46 3.41
N PRO A 172 -6.71 -2.95 3.37
CA PRO A 172 -7.88 -3.78 3.62
C PRO A 172 -8.13 -4.78 2.49
N PHE A 173 -8.81 -5.88 2.83
CA PHE A 173 -9.12 -6.95 1.88
C PHE A 173 -10.35 -7.74 2.30
N TYR A 174 -10.89 -8.54 1.36
CA TYR A 174 -11.95 -9.49 1.62
C TYR A 174 -11.46 -10.93 1.63
N LEU A 175 -12.05 -11.73 2.52
CA LEU A 175 -12.16 -13.18 2.35
C LEU A 175 -13.64 -13.56 2.27
N VAL A 176 -13.95 -14.68 1.61
CA VAL A 176 -15.30 -15.21 1.59
C VAL A 176 -15.55 -15.95 2.88
N ARG A 177 -16.66 -15.64 3.56
CA ARG A 177 -17.02 -16.25 4.84
C ARG A 177 -17.51 -17.68 4.62
N THR A 178 -16.96 -18.62 5.39
CA THR A 178 -17.47 -19.99 5.50
C THR A 178 -17.99 -20.24 6.91
N GLY A 179 -19.10 -20.97 7.03
CA GLY A 179 -19.72 -21.28 8.32
C GLY A 179 -20.63 -20.16 8.82
N ASN A 180 -20.54 -19.81 10.11
CA ASN A 180 -21.45 -18.88 10.79
C ASN A 180 -20.83 -17.54 11.20
N ALA A 181 -19.51 -17.40 11.12
CA ALA A 181 -18.80 -16.18 11.51
C ALA A 181 -17.51 -16.02 10.68
N CYS A 182 -16.99 -14.80 10.61
CA CYS A 182 -15.70 -14.52 9.99
C CYS A 182 -14.51 -15.11 10.75
N GLN A 183 -13.49 -15.54 10.00
CA GLN A 183 -12.19 -15.93 10.56
C GLN A 183 -11.55 -14.73 11.26
N SER A 184 -11.01 -14.93 12.47
CA SER A 184 -10.29 -13.88 13.18
C SER A 184 -8.88 -13.69 12.60
N ILE A 185 -8.52 -12.44 12.29
CA ILE A 185 -7.17 -12.04 11.83
C ILE A 185 -6.61 -11.00 12.80
N LYS A 186 -5.41 -11.23 13.32
CA LYS A 186 -4.77 -10.30 14.26
C LYS A 186 -4.60 -8.91 13.63
N TYR A 187 -4.73 -7.88 14.46
CA TYR A 187 -4.52 -6.47 14.09
C TYR A 187 -5.49 -5.94 13.03
N THR A 188 -6.66 -6.57 12.89
CA THR A 188 -7.73 -6.11 12.00
C THR A 188 -9.04 -5.95 12.76
N LYS A 189 -9.88 -5.01 12.30
CA LYS A 189 -11.32 -5.01 12.57
C LYS A 189 -12.00 -5.78 11.45
N VAL A 190 -12.97 -6.60 11.81
CA VAL A 190 -13.71 -7.42 10.85
C VAL A 190 -15.12 -6.88 10.72
N HIS A 191 -15.56 -6.66 9.48
CA HIS A 191 -16.94 -6.29 9.16
C HIS A 191 -17.54 -7.39 8.29
N GLU A 192 -18.64 -7.99 8.73
CA GLU A 192 -19.37 -8.97 7.92
C GLU A 192 -20.25 -8.25 6.90
N GLU A 193 -20.05 -8.56 5.63
CA GLU A 193 -20.80 -7.99 4.52
C GLU A 193 -21.38 -9.08 3.64
N TYR A 194 -22.41 -8.78 2.87
CA TYR A 194 -23.04 -9.75 1.99
C TYR A 194 -23.38 -9.14 0.63
N ILE A 195 -23.53 -10.03 -0.35
CA ILE A 195 -24.12 -9.74 -1.66
C ILE A 195 -25.17 -10.81 -1.91
N THR A 196 -26.33 -10.38 -2.39
CA THR A 196 -27.47 -11.20 -2.77
C THR A 196 -27.75 -11.00 -4.25
N TRP A 197 -27.67 -12.10 -5.01
CA TRP A 197 -27.99 -12.14 -6.43
C TRP A 197 -29.41 -12.63 -6.63
N ALA A 198 -30.21 -11.86 -7.36
CA ALA A 198 -31.49 -12.33 -7.87
C ALA A 198 -31.29 -13.09 -9.19
N THR A 199 -31.39 -14.41 -9.12
CA THR A 199 -31.13 -15.32 -10.25
C THR A 199 -32.39 -15.57 -11.08
N ALA A 200 -32.30 -16.37 -12.14
CA ALA A 200 -33.39 -16.71 -13.06
C ALA A 200 -34.68 -17.12 -12.31
N LYS A 201 -35.84 -16.64 -12.78
CA LYS A 201 -37.15 -16.90 -12.16
C LYS A 201 -37.83 -18.18 -12.65
N LEU A 202 -37.41 -18.69 -13.80
CA LEU A 202 -37.93 -19.90 -14.44
C LEU A 202 -36.77 -20.85 -14.70
N PHE A 203 -37.01 -22.15 -14.51
CA PHE A 203 -36.03 -23.22 -14.76
C PHE A 203 -34.63 -22.92 -14.22
N ASN A 204 -34.57 -22.47 -12.96
CA ASN A 204 -33.34 -22.02 -12.35
C ASN A 204 -32.33 -23.18 -12.18
N LEU A 205 -31.18 -23.07 -12.83
CA LEU A 205 -30.09 -24.06 -12.80
C LEU A 205 -28.90 -23.61 -11.92
N ASN A 206 -29.18 -22.86 -10.86
CA ASN A 206 -28.21 -22.58 -9.81
C ASN A 206 -27.65 -23.89 -9.25
N SER A 207 -26.35 -23.93 -9.00
CA SER A 207 -25.71 -25.06 -8.36
C SER A 207 -24.47 -24.62 -7.60
N PHE A 208 -24.10 -25.38 -6.59
CA PHE A 208 -22.86 -25.16 -5.85
C PHE A 208 -22.28 -26.50 -5.40
N SER A 209 -20.96 -26.54 -5.21
CA SER A 209 -20.22 -27.74 -4.81
C SER A 209 -19.08 -27.38 -3.87
N GLY A 210 -18.62 -28.37 -3.08
CA GLY A 210 -17.56 -28.18 -2.10
C GLY A 210 -18.03 -27.51 -0.81
N GLU A 211 -17.10 -26.82 -0.13
CA GLU A 211 -17.33 -26.27 1.21
C GLU A 211 -18.10 -24.94 1.22
N LEU A 212 -18.04 -24.15 0.16
CA LEU A 212 -18.74 -22.88 0.10
C LEU A 212 -20.21 -23.10 -0.28
N LYS A 213 -21.11 -22.72 0.63
CA LYS A 213 -22.56 -22.84 0.44
C LYS A 213 -23.21 -21.46 0.55
N PRO A 214 -23.78 -20.91 -0.52
CA PRO A 214 -24.56 -19.68 -0.43
C PRO A 214 -25.84 -19.94 0.37
N TYR A 215 -26.36 -18.91 1.03
CA TYR A 215 -27.70 -18.95 1.59
C TYR A 215 -28.71 -18.81 0.44
N VAL A 216 -29.62 -19.77 0.35
CA VAL A 216 -30.63 -19.83 -0.72
C VAL A 216 -31.97 -19.41 -0.15
N ARG A 217 -32.58 -18.38 -0.75
CA ARG A 217 -33.95 -17.96 -0.43
C ARG A 217 -34.80 -17.95 -1.69
N THR A 218 -35.94 -18.64 -1.64
CA THR A 218 -36.93 -18.60 -2.71
C THR A 218 -38.07 -17.69 -2.30
N ILE A 219 -38.48 -16.78 -3.18
CA ILE A 219 -39.57 -15.86 -2.94
C ILE A 219 -40.66 -16.02 -4.00
N PRO A 220 -41.96 -15.94 -3.62
CA PRO A 220 -43.03 -15.88 -4.60
C PRO A 220 -42.91 -14.59 -5.42
N TYR A 221 -42.90 -14.72 -6.75
CA TYR A 221 -42.98 -13.57 -7.67
C TYR A 221 -44.39 -13.44 -8.24
N THR A 222 -44.97 -14.56 -8.68
CA THR A 222 -46.41 -14.70 -9.01
C THR A 222 -46.93 -16.02 -8.45
N GLN A 223 -48.22 -16.34 -8.65
CA GLN A 223 -48.80 -17.61 -8.20
C GLN A 223 -48.03 -18.85 -8.72
N SER A 224 -47.34 -18.74 -9.87
CA SER A 224 -46.64 -19.87 -10.51
C SER A 224 -45.13 -19.66 -10.70
N ILE A 225 -44.59 -18.48 -10.35
CA ILE A 225 -43.18 -18.13 -10.59
C ILE A 225 -42.50 -17.79 -9.28
N ARG A 226 -41.30 -18.34 -9.06
CA ARG A 226 -40.50 -18.08 -7.87
C ARG A 226 -39.15 -17.49 -8.26
N ALA A 227 -38.78 -16.37 -7.65
CA ALA A 227 -37.41 -15.86 -7.78
C ALA A 227 -36.51 -16.55 -6.75
N THR A 228 -35.29 -16.89 -7.15
CA THR A 228 -34.29 -17.47 -6.26
C THR A 228 -33.20 -16.46 -5.99
N LEU A 229 -32.98 -16.19 -4.71
CA LEU A 229 -31.93 -15.32 -4.20
C LEU A 229 -30.80 -16.19 -3.66
N LEU A 230 -29.59 -15.95 -4.16
CA LEU A 230 -28.36 -16.54 -3.61
C LEU A 230 -27.61 -15.45 -2.86
N THR A 231 -27.38 -15.64 -1.56
CA THR A 231 -26.62 -14.71 -0.72
C THR A 231 -25.28 -15.33 -0.34
N MET A 232 -24.21 -14.58 -0.59
CA MET A 232 -22.88 -14.90 -0.05
C MET A 232 -22.47 -13.86 0.98
N CYS A 233 -21.74 -14.31 2.00
CA CYS A 233 -21.14 -13.45 3.00
C CYS A 233 -19.63 -13.34 2.80
N PHE A 234 -19.10 -12.17 3.10
CA PHE A 234 -17.73 -11.77 2.95
C PHE A 234 -17.27 -11.12 4.26
N CYS A 235 -15.98 -11.25 4.55
CA CYS A 235 -15.33 -10.67 5.71
C CYS A 235 -14.42 -9.56 5.21
N TYR A 236 -14.80 -8.31 5.46
CA TYR A 236 -13.94 -7.15 5.19
C TYR A 236 -12.99 -6.96 6.37
N TYR A 237 -11.70 -7.05 6.11
CA TYR A 237 -10.66 -6.87 7.12
C TYR A 237 -10.05 -5.48 6.98
N GLU A 238 -10.29 -4.64 7.97
CA GLU A 238 -9.77 -3.28 8.05
C GLU A 238 -8.56 -3.26 9.01
N PRO A 239 -7.37 -2.82 8.56
CA PRO A 239 -6.21 -2.70 9.44
C PRO A 239 -6.47 -1.77 10.63
N VAL A 240 -6.10 -2.19 11.84
CA VAL A 240 -6.12 -1.32 13.02
C VAL A 240 -4.85 -0.46 13.03
N VAL A 241 -4.98 0.79 12.60
CA VAL A 241 -3.90 1.79 12.69
C VAL A 241 -3.63 2.06 14.17
N GLY A 242 -2.37 1.84 14.62
CA GLY A 242 -1.91 2.17 15.98
C GLY A 242 -1.40 1.00 16.84
N ASN A 243 -1.75 -0.25 16.52
CA ASN A 243 -1.29 -1.45 17.27
C ASN A 243 -0.47 -2.44 16.42
N SER A 244 -0.10 -2.07 15.19
CA SER A 244 0.79 -2.90 14.37
C SER A 244 2.25 -2.69 14.84
N PRO A 245 3.03 -3.76 15.06
CA PRO A 245 4.46 -3.63 15.41
C PRO A 245 5.28 -2.88 14.33
N LEU A 246 4.76 -2.82 13.11
CA LEU A 246 5.33 -2.14 11.95
C LEU A 246 5.37 -0.62 12.09
N GLN A 247 4.35 -0.01 12.72
CA GLN A 247 4.36 1.44 12.91
C GLN A 247 5.28 1.86 14.06
N GLY A 248 5.41 1.03 15.10
CA GLY A 248 6.45 1.20 16.12
C GLY A 248 7.86 1.20 15.50
N LYS A 249 8.10 0.30 14.52
CA LYS A 249 9.36 0.24 13.79
C LYS A 249 9.61 1.45 12.90
N LYS A 250 8.63 1.89 12.10
CA LYS A 250 8.78 3.08 11.24
C LYS A 250 8.97 4.38 12.05
N TRP A 251 8.24 4.51 13.16
CA TRP A 251 8.39 5.65 14.07
C TRP A 251 9.76 5.64 14.76
N TYR A 252 10.25 4.47 15.17
CA TYR A 252 11.59 4.28 15.72
C TYR A 252 12.69 4.55 14.68
N ASP A 253 12.55 4.08 13.45
CA ASP A 253 13.54 4.28 12.38
C ASP A 253 13.68 5.77 12.01
N GLU A 254 12.56 6.50 11.85
CA GLU A 254 12.64 7.95 11.62
C GLU A 254 13.26 8.72 12.79
N TYR A 255 12.93 8.33 14.03
CA TYR A 255 13.48 9.00 15.21
C TYR A 255 14.97 8.68 15.41
N MET A 256 15.38 7.43 15.15
CA MET A 256 16.78 7.01 15.21
C MET A 256 17.61 7.67 14.12
N ILE A 257 17.10 7.79 12.89
CA ILE A 257 17.79 8.52 11.82
C ILE A 257 17.99 9.99 12.20
N ARG A 258 16.94 10.65 12.74
CA ARG A 258 17.05 12.03 13.23
C ARG A 258 18.06 12.16 14.37
N ALA A 259 18.05 11.22 15.33
CA ALA A 259 19.00 11.20 16.44
C ALA A 259 20.46 11.01 15.95
N ILE A 260 20.69 10.12 14.99
CA ILE A 260 22.01 9.89 14.38
C ILE A 260 22.51 11.15 13.67
N ILE A 261 21.65 11.83 12.90
CA ILE A 261 22.00 13.08 12.22
C ILE A 261 22.37 14.17 13.23
N ILE A 262 21.59 14.32 14.30
CA ILE A 262 21.85 15.30 15.37
C ILE A 262 23.19 14.99 16.06
N MET A 263 23.44 13.72 16.40
CA MET A 263 24.69 13.30 17.02
C MET A 263 25.91 13.55 16.13
N ALA A 264 25.80 13.27 14.83
CA ALA A 264 26.85 13.56 13.86
C ALA A 264 27.13 15.07 13.76
N ALA A 265 26.09 15.91 13.75
CA ALA A 265 26.24 17.37 13.74
C ALA A 265 26.96 17.89 15.00
N ILE A 266 26.63 17.34 16.19
CA ILE A 266 27.31 17.67 17.45
C ILE A 266 28.80 17.27 17.40
N ILE A 267 29.12 16.10 16.85
CA ILE A 267 30.52 15.67 16.71
C ILE A 267 31.28 16.59 15.76
N VAL A 268 30.71 16.92 14.60
CA VAL A 268 31.37 17.81 13.63
C VAL A 268 31.61 19.20 14.23
N THR A 269 30.59 19.78 14.88
CA THR A 269 30.71 21.10 15.52
C THR A 269 31.75 21.11 16.64
N THR A 270 31.81 20.09 17.49
CA THR A 270 32.81 20.00 18.56
C THR A 270 34.24 19.89 18.02
N VAL A 271 34.44 19.16 16.92
CA VAL A 271 35.73 19.07 16.21
C VAL A 271 36.12 20.42 15.61
N LEU A 272 35.19 21.11 14.94
CA LEU A 272 35.44 22.42 14.36
C LEU A 272 35.78 23.47 15.43
N ILE A 273 35.06 23.51 16.55
CA ILE A 273 35.35 24.39 17.67
C ILE A 273 36.74 24.09 18.25
N SER A 274 37.08 22.80 18.42
CA SER A 274 38.39 22.39 18.92
C SER A 274 39.53 22.83 17.99
N PHE A 275 39.31 22.72 16.67
CA PHE A 275 40.26 23.18 15.65
C PHE A 275 40.41 24.71 15.63
N CYS A 276 39.31 25.46 15.74
CA CYS A 276 39.34 26.92 15.87
C CYS A 276 40.11 27.36 17.11
N ILE A 277 39.86 26.74 18.27
CA ILE A 277 40.59 27.02 19.52
C ILE A 277 42.09 26.73 19.33
N TYR A 278 42.44 25.62 18.65
CA TYR A 278 43.82 25.28 18.34
C TYR A 278 44.50 26.35 17.47
N ILE A 279 43.85 26.80 16.39
CA ILE A 279 44.38 27.86 15.53
C ILE A 279 44.57 29.17 16.30
N ILE A 280 43.57 29.60 17.08
CA ILE A 280 43.65 30.84 17.87
C ILE A 280 44.82 30.77 18.87
N ARG A 281 45.01 29.64 19.55
CA ARG A 281 46.15 29.44 20.45
C ARG A 281 47.48 29.53 19.71
N ARG A 282 47.57 28.93 18.52
CA ARG A 282 48.78 28.99 17.68
C ARG A 282 49.08 30.42 17.24
N LEU A 283 48.08 31.18 16.80
CA LEU A 283 48.22 32.57 16.37
C LEU A 283 48.69 33.49 17.52
N LYS A 284 48.11 33.33 18.72
CA LYS A 284 48.56 34.06 19.93
C LYS A 284 50.00 33.74 20.33
N CYS A 285 50.46 32.50 20.12
CA CYS A 285 51.86 32.12 20.36
C CYS A 285 52.83 32.76 19.36
N THR A 286 52.45 32.87 18.08
CA THR A 286 53.27 33.55 17.06
C THR A 286 53.37 35.06 17.30
N GLU A 287 52.30 35.71 17.78
CA GLU A 287 52.30 37.13 18.10
C GLU A 287 53.16 37.45 19.33
N LYS A 288 53.09 36.62 20.38
CA LYS A 288 53.99 36.72 21.55
C LYS A 288 55.47 36.51 21.19
N ARG A 289 55.78 35.69 20.18
CA ARG A 289 57.15 35.52 19.67
C ARG A 289 57.64 36.77 18.92
N LYS A 290 56.78 37.46 18.17
CA LYS A 290 57.12 38.72 17.51
C LYS A 290 57.40 39.84 18.53
N ILE A 291 56.56 40.01 19.55
CA ILE A 291 56.73 41.04 20.59
C ILE A 291 58.01 40.80 21.43
N LYS A 292 58.38 39.54 21.67
CA LYS A 292 59.61 39.20 22.42
C LYS A 292 60.89 39.48 21.60
N ASN A 293 60.83 39.39 20.27
CA ASN A 293 61.96 39.75 19.39
C ASN A 293 62.11 41.27 19.22
N THR A 294 61.03 42.06 19.29
CA THR A 294 61.12 43.53 19.20
C THR A 294 61.67 44.18 20.47
N ARG A 295 61.59 43.50 21.63
CA ARG A 295 62.07 44.04 22.92
C ARG A 295 63.58 43.81 23.18
N ILE A 296 64.29 43.07 22.31
CA ILE A 296 65.73 42.77 22.49
C ILE A 296 66.64 43.78 21.76
N THR A 297 66.10 44.58 20.84
CA THR A 297 66.84 45.69 20.21
C THR A 297 66.33 47.01 20.76
N HIS A 298 66.96 47.54 21.80
CA HIS A 298 67.13 48.98 22.10
C HIS A 298 67.56 49.12 23.56
N THR A 299 68.87 49.09 23.77
CA THR A 299 69.54 49.84 24.85
C THR A 299 70.39 50.94 24.21
N THR A 300 70.46 52.05 24.95
CA THR A 300 71.22 53.30 24.79
C THR A 300 70.68 54.45 23.93
N PRO A 301 70.86 55.70 24.42
CA PRO A 301 70.07 56.89 24.07
C PRO A 301 70.77 57.76 23.01
N ASP A 302 70.01 58.55 22.26
CA ASP A 302 70.23 60.00 22.12
C ASP A 302 69.15 60.65 21.23
N ASN A 303 68.94 61.93 21.52
CA ASN A 303 67.97 62.86 20.94
C ASN A 303 67.97 62.91 19.41
N VAL A 304 66.80 63.19 18.81
CA VAL A 304 66.57 64.34 17.90
C VAL A 304 65.07 64.42 17.55
N ASN A 305 64.57 65.66 17.58
CA ASN A 305 63.23 66.12 17.24
C ASN A 305 62.88 66.00 15.74
N LEU A 306 61.59 66.19 15.49
CA LEU A 306 60.92 66.85 14.34
C LEU A 306 60.12 65.98 13.34
N ALA A 307 58.81 66.28 13.36
CA ALA A 307 57.97 66.71 12.23
C ALA A 307 57.14 65.67 11.44
N LEU A 308 55.82 65.77 11.70
CA LEU A 308 54.74 66.08 10.75
C LEU A 308 54.48 65.17 9.53
N SER A 309 53.30 64.55 9.51
CA SER A 309 52.14 64.89 8.62
C SER A 309 51.20 63.69 8.55
N ASN A 310 49.95 63.81 9.02
CA ASN A 310 48.75 64.13 8.24
C ASN A 310 48.59 63.27 6.97
N ILE A 311 47.47 62.53 6.89
CA ILE A 311 46.41 62.71 5.89
C ILE A 311 45.25 61.74 6.21
N ASN A 312 44.13 62.32 6.63
CA ASN A 312 42.78 61.80 6.39
C ASN A 312 42.49 61.94 4.89
N THR A 313 41.82 60.98 4.25
CA THR A 313 40.58 61.30 3.51
C THR A 313 39.80 60.07 3.05
N SER A 314 38.51 60.16 3.31
CA SER A 314 37.36 59.51 2.65
C SER A 314 37.19 59.91 1.18
N LEU A 315 36.61 59.02 0.37
CA LEU A 315 35.53 59.21 -0.64
C LEU A 315 35.52 57.92 -1.51
N ALA A 316 34.48 57.09 -1.56
CA ALA A 316 33.14 57.26 -2.14
C ALA A 316 33.07 57.17 -3.68
N LEU A 317 32.21 56.24 -4.13
CA LEU A 317 31.36 56.18 -5.33
C LEU A 317 31.75 55.31 -6.55
N GLN A 318 30.85 54.34 -6.80
CA GLN A 318 30.14 54.00 -8.06
C GLN A 318 30.97 53.38 -9.21
N ASP A 319 30.48 52.49 -10.08
CA ASP A 319 29.13 52.03 -10.48
C ASP A 319 29.31 50.73 -11.31
N SER A 320 28.43 49.73 -11.26
CA SER A 320 27.43 49.34 -12.30
C SER A 320 27.56 47.81 -12.50
N SER A 321 26.54 46.97 -12.68
CA SER A 321 25.48 46.95 -13.69
C SER A 321 24.56 45.73 -13.38
N ASN A 322 23.25 45.94 -13.18
CA ASN A 322 22.14 45.58 -14.08
C ASN A 322 22.11 44.16 -14.66
N PHE A 323 21.20 43.31 -14.15
CA PHE A 323 20.47 42.31 -14.94
C PHE A 323 19.03 42.20 -14.42
N LYS A 324 18.06 42.46 -15.32
CA LYS A 324 16.61 42.49 -15.07
C LYS A 324 16.01 41.10 -15.27
N ASP A 325 15.18 40.67 -14.33
CA ASP A 325 14.22 39.58 -14.49
C ASP A 325 12.94 40.11 -15.17
N THR A 326 12.44 39.38 -16.16
CA THR A 326 11.12 39.60 -16.77
C THR A 326 10.33 38.31 -16.71
N ASP A 327 9.28 38.33 -15.89
CA ASP A 327 8.18 37.37 -15.90
C ASP A 327 7.41 37.38 -17.23
N LYS A 328 7.05 36.19 -17.71
CA LYS A 328 5.99 35.99 -18.73
C LYS A 328 5.15 34.74 -18.39
N PRO A 329 3.85 34.73 -18.73
CA PRO A 329 2.86 33.87 -18.10
C PRO A 329 2.55 32.57 -18.87
N ASN A 330 1.84 31.70 -18.14
CA ASN A 330 1.30 30.39 -18.48
C ASN A 330 0.66 30.28 -19.87
N ALA A 331 1.05 29.24 -20.61
CA ALA A 331 0.36 28.77 -21.80
C ALA A 331 -0.58 27.61 -21.45
N GLU A 332 -1.85 27.80 -21.78
CA GLU A 332 -2.98 26.89 -21.63
C GLU A 332 -2.91 25.81 -22.73
N ILE A 333 -2.95 24.53 -22.34
CA ILE A 333 -2.90 23.38 -23.24
C ILE A 333 -4.32 23.04 -23.68
N ALA A 334 -4.60 23.17 -24.98
CA ALA A 334 -5.85 22.74 -25.60
C ALA A 334 -5.99 21.20 -25.61
N PRO A 335 -7.21 20.65 -25.50
CA PRO A 335 -7.44 19.20 -25.58
C PRO A 335 -7.35 18.68 -27.03
N PRO A 336 -6.98 17.39 -27.21
CA PRO A 336 -6.85 16.78 -28.53
C PRO A 336 -8.21 16.52 -29.20
N PRO A 337 -8.27 16.42 -30.55
CA PRO A 337 -9.48 16.14 -31.30
C PRO A 337 -9.96 14.69 -31.12
N PRO A 338 -11.25 14.40 -31.39
CA PRO A 338 -11.80 13.05 -31.25
C PRO A 338 -11.24 12.09 -32.31
N LEU A 339 -10.92 10.87 -31.89
CA LEU A 339 -10.53 9.76 -32.75
C LEU A 339 -11.72 9.31 -33.59
N ASP A 340 -11.50 9.26 -34.90
CA ASP A 340 -12.42 8.81 -35.94
C ASP A 340 -12.75 7.31 -35.79
N MET A 341 -14.03 6.96 -35.84
CA MET A 341 -14.49 5.57 -35.76
C MET A 341 -14.27 4.89 -37.11
N ALA A 342 -13.13 4.20 -37.25
CA ALA A 342 -12.96 3.25 -38.34
C ALA A 342 -13.92 2.06 -38.15
N ARG A 343 -14.77 1.84 -39.17
CA ARG A 343 -15.68 0.70 -39.29
C ARG A 343 -14.90 -0.62 -39.19
N TYR A 344 -15.35 -1.49 -38.30
CA TYR A 344 -14.88 -2.87 -38.23
C TYR A 344 -15.84 -3.74 -39.03
N ASP A 345 -15.43 -4.20 -40.21
CA ASP A 345 -16.18 -5.19 -40.98
C ASP A 345 -16.03 -6.58 -40.31
N PRO A 346 -17.13 -7.30 -40.01
CA PRO A 346 -17.04 -8.66 -39.50
C PRO A 346 -16.67 -9.65 -40.62
N PRO A 347 -15.88 -10.70 -40.33
CA PRO A 347 -15.56 -11.74 -41.29
C PRO A 347 -16.81 -12.57 -41.65
N PRO A 348 -16.92 -13.03 -42.90
CA PRO A 348 -18.03 -13.86 -43.35
C PRO A 348 -17.85 -15.30 -42.86
N ASP A 349 -18.97 -16.01 -42.84
CA ASP A 349 -19.10 -17.47 -42.71
C ASP A 349 -19.28 -18.04 -41.31
N TYR A 350 -20.52 -17.93 -40.84
CA TYR A 350 -21.20 -19.10 -40.28
C TYR A 350 -22.63 -19.18 -40.83
N LYS A 351 -22.86 -20.18 -41.68
CA LYS A 351 -24.16 -20.55 -42.25
C LYS A 351 -24.56 -21.94 -41.71
N PRO A 352 -25.86 -22.24 -41.71
CA PRO A 352 -26.68 -22.46 -40.52
C PRO A 352 -26.57 -23.86 -39.88
#